data_AF-A0A3S1KVX6-F1
#
_entry.id   AF-A0A3S1KVX6-F1
#
_cell.length_a   1.000
_cell.length_b   1.000
_cell.length_c   1.000
_cell.angle_alpha   90.00
_cell.angle_beta   90.00
_cell.angle_gamma   90.00
#
_symmetry.space_group_name_H-M   'P 1'
#
loop_
_entity.id
_entity.type
_entity.pdbx_description
1 polymer ?
#
loop_
_entity_poly.entity_id
_entity_poly.type
_entity_poly.pdbx_seq_one_letter_code
_entity_poly.pdbx_strand_id
1 'polypeptide(L)'
;GTIRAATQPIVILTSNRTRELAEALRRRCVYHWIGYPDAAREAEIIMLRSGHVAEATARAVANAVQQIRARPLAKPPGIAEAVEWANAATILEKGGSPWPEAFRRAIGVLIKDEEDMSAIAPELGRIVEEALA
;
A
#
# COMPACT_ATOMS: atom_id res chain seq x y z
N GLY A 1 -38.88 11.32 23.64
CA GLY A 1 -39.60 10.55 22.62
C GLY A 1 -38.61 10.00 21.61
N THR A 2 -38.88 8.84 21.02
CA THR A 2 -38.00 8.20 20.02
C THR A 2 -38.17 8.85 18.64
N ILE A 3 -37.08 9.29 18.01
CA ILE A 3 -37.09 9.79 16.62
C ILE A 3 -37.04 8.58 15.68
N ARG A 4 -38.05 8.44 14.80
CA ARG A 4 -38.08 7.40 13.77
C ARG A 4 -37.56 7.97 12.45
N ALA A 5 -36.65 7.25 11.80
CA ALA A 5 -36.19 7.60 10.47
C ALA A 5 -37.29 7.33 9.43
N ALA A 6 -37.45 8.22 8.45
CA ALA A 6 -38.40 8.04 7.35
C ALA A 6 -37.97 6.92 6.37
N THR A 7 -36.66 6.68 6.26
CA THR A 7 -36.06 5.61 5.44
C THR A 7 -35.15 4.78 6.32
N GLN A 8 -35.10 3.47 6.09
CA GLN A 8 -34.19 2.58 6.81
C GLN A 8 -32.73 2.95 6.50
N PRO A 9 -31.91 3.32 7.50
CA PRO A 9 -30.53 3.72 7.26
C PRO A 9 -29.63 2.50 6.99
N ILE A 10 -28.67 2.67 6.08
CA ILE A 10 -27.54 1.75 5.91
C ILE A 10 -26.38 2.29 6.74
N VAL A 11 -25.78 1.45 7.59
CA VAL A 11 -24.64 1.82 8.45
C VAL A 11 -23.40 1.06 7.97
N ILE A 12 -22.36 1.81 7.60
CA ILE A 12 -21.05 1.26 7.23
C ILE A 12 -20.06 1.65 8.32
N LEU A 13 -19.36 0.64 8.87
CA LEU A 13 -18.30 0.83 9.85
C LEU A 13 -16.99 0.34 9.23
N THR A 14 -15.95 1.17 9.32
CA THR A 14 -14.60 0.81 8.91
C THR A 14 -13.71 0.67 10.14
N SER A 15 -12.73 -0.24 10.07
CA SER A 15 -11.74 -0.44 11.11
C SER A 15 -10.41 -0.77 10.46
N ASN A 16 -9.34 -0.13 10.93
CA ASN A 16 -7.96 -0.48 10.58
C ASN A 16 -7.39 -1.57 11.51
N ARG A 17 -8.24 -2.19 12.34
CA ARG A 17 -7.90 -3.27 13.28
C ARG A 17 -6.80 -2.91 14.31
N THR A 18 -6.52 -1.62 14.52
CA THR A 18 -5.66 -1.16 15.63
C THR A 18 -6.28 -1.47 17.00
N ARG A 19 -7.62 -1.52 17.05
CA ARG A 19 -8.39 -2.03 18.18
C ARG A 19 -9.38 -3.07 17.70
N GLU A 20 -9.40 -4.20 18.39
CA GLU A 20 -10.33 -5.28 18.10
C GLU A 20 -11.78 -4.83 18.25
N LEU A 21 -12.63 -5.30 17.34
CA LEU A 21 -14.05 -4.98 17.36
C LEU A 21 -14.73 -5.82 18.44
N ALA A 22 -15.49 -5.20 19.33
CA ALA A 22 -16.20 -5.93 20.37
C ALA A 22 -17.11 -7.01 19.76
N GLU A 23 -17.17 -8.18 20.39
CA GLU A 23 -17.98 -9.32 19.93
C GLU A 23 -19.46 -8.92 19.78
N ALA A 24 -19.97 -8.12 20.72
CA ALA A 24 -21.34 -7.61 20.69
C ALA A 24 -21.68 -6.81 19.43
N LEU A 25 -20.69 -6.17 18.80
CA LEU A 25 -20.84 -5.45 17.53
C LEU A 25 -20.71 -6.41 16.35
N ARG A 26 -19.71 -7.29 16.37
CA ARG A 26 -19.46 -8.29 15.30
C ARG A 26 -20.68 -9.16 15.03
N ARG A 27 -21.42 -9.58 16.07
CA ARG A 27 -22.66 -10.37 15.91
C ARG A 27 -23.86 -9.59 15.38
N ARG A 28 -23.75 -8.26 15.18
CA ARG A 28 -24.82 -7.37 14.70
C ARG A 28 -24.54 -6.79 13.31
N CYS A 29 -23.43 -7.16 12.68
CA CYS A 29 -23.06 -6.68 11.36
C CYS A 29 -22.50 -7.81 10.49
N VAL A 30 -22.60 -7.64 9.17
CA VAL A 30 -21.80 -8.42 8.22
C VAL A 30 -20.36 -7.93 8.31
N TYR A 31 -19.42 -8.84 8.53
CA TYR A 31 -18.00 -8.53 8.59
C TYR A 31 -17.31 -8.96 7.29
N HIS A 32 -16.61 -8.02 6.65
CA HIS A 32 -15.82 -8.29 5.45
C HIS A 32 -14.37 -7.89 5.70
N TRP A 33 -13.47 -8.87 5.63
CA TRP A 33 -12.03 -8.62 5.70
C TRP A 33 -11.51 -8.20 4.34
N ILE A 34 -10.79 -7.08 4.29
CA ILE A 34 -10.13 -6.58 3.08
C ILE A 34 -8.63 -6.73 3.30
N GLY A 35 -8.03 -7.70 2.61
CA GLY A 35 -6.58 -7.86 2.55
C GLY A 35 -5.94 -6.94 1.51
N TYR A 36 -4.62 -7.03 1.38
CA TYR A 36 -3.95 -6.43 0.24
C TYR A 36 -4.38 -7.13 -1.06
N PRO A 37 -4.56 -6.38 -2.17
CA PRO A 37 -4.75 -6.98 -3.49
C PRO A 37 -3.52 -7.80 -3.91
N ASP A 38 -3.65 -8.59 -4.96
CA ASP A 38 -2.48 -9.15 -5.64
C ASP A 38 -1.68 -8.06 -6.40
N ALA A 39 -0.49 -8.39 -6.87
CA ALA A 39 0.40 -7.44 -7.55
C ALA A 39 -0.22 -6.85 -8.83
N ALA A 40 -0.97 -7.65 -9.60
CA ALA A 40 -1.59 -7.19 -10.84
C ALA A 40 -2.66 -6.13 -10.54
N ARG A 41 -3.53 -6.42 -9.57
CA ARG A 41 -4.57 -5.50 -9.13
C ARG A 41 -4.00 -4.26 -8.43
N GLU A 42 -2.90 -4.39 -7.68
CA GLU A 42 -2.22 -3.25 -7.09
C GLU A 42 -1.62 -2.32 -8.15
N ALA A 43 -1.02 -2.87 -9.21
CA ALA A 43 -0.52 -2.09 -10.34
C ALA A 43 -1.63 -1.31 -11.05
N GLU A 44 -2.81 -1.92 -11.25
CA GLU A 44 -3.99 -1.22 -11.78
C GLU A 44 -4.42 -0.07 -10.87
N ILE A 45 -4.42 -0.27 -9.55
CA ILE A 45 -4.75 0.78 -8.58
C ILE A 45 -3.73 1.93 -8.67
N ILE A 46 -2.44 1.63 -8.77
CA ILE A 46 -1.38 2.63 -8.93
C ILE A 46 -1.63 3.47 -10.18
N MET A 47 -1.82 2.83 -11.34
CA MET A 47 -2.08 3.54 -12.60
C MET A 47 -3.35 4.40 -12.53
N LEU A 48 -4.43 3.87 -11.94
CA LEU A 48 -5.69 4.59 -11.77
C LEU A 48 -5.53 5.84 -10.90
N ARG A 49 -4.74 5.74 -9.82
CA ARG A 49 -4.50 6.83 -8.88
C ARG A 49 -3.39 7.77 -9.34
N SER A 50 -2.62 7.41 -10.36
CA SER A 50 -1.43 8.13 -10.79
C SER A 50 -1.22 8.00 -12.30
N GLY A 51 -2.02 8.75 -13.07
CA GLY A 51 -2.07 8.65 -14.54
C GLY A 51 -0.81 9.04 -15.32
N HIS A 52 0.31 9.35 -14.64
CA HIS A 52 1.60 9.68 -15.25
C HIS A 52 2.70 8.65 -14.93
N VAL A 53 2.36 7.62 -14.13
CA VAL A 53 3.20 6.47 -13.83
C VAL A 53 3.06 5.47 -14.99
N ALA A 54 4.18 5.04 -15.55
CA ALA A 54 4.16 4.04 -16.62
C ALA A 54 3.72 2.66 -16.07
N GLU A 55 3.07 1.84 -16.90
CA GLU A 55 2.62 0.51 -16.48
C GLU A 55 3.76 -0.37 -15.93
N ALA A 56 4.92 -0.34 -16.59
CA ALA A 56 6.10 -1.07 -16.14
C ALA A 56 6.53 -0.65 -14.72
N THR A 57 6.54 0.66 -14.45
CA THR A 57 6.80 1.22 -13.12
C THR A 57 5.76 0.75 -12.10
N ALA A 58 4.47 0.80 -12.44
CA ALA A 58 3.40 0.37 -11.55
C ALA A 58 3.51 -1.13 -11.19
N ARG A 59 3.83 -1.99 -12.17
CA ARG A 59 4.06 -3.43 -11.95
C ARG A 59 5.29 -3.68 -11.07
N ALA A 60 6.40 -2.99 -11.35
CA ALA A 60 7.61 -3.11 -10.54
C ALA A 60 7.36 -2.67 -9.08
N VAL A 61 6.67 -1.54 -8.87
CA VAL A 61 6.28 -1.10 -7.53
C VAL A 61 5.42 -2.18 -6.85
N ALA A 62 4.36 -2.65 -7.50
CA ALA A 62 3.46 -3.63 -6.91
C ALA A 62 4.19 -4.92 -6.51
N ASN A 63 5.08 -5.43 -7.37
CA ASN A 63 5.90 -6.60 -7.08
C ASN A 63 6.83 -6.37 -5.89
N ALA A 64 7.56 -5.25 -5.87
CA ALA A 64 8.45 -4.90 -4.78
C ALA A 64 7.70 -4.73 -3.45
N VAL A 65 6.53 -4.08 -3.47
CA VAL A 65 5.70 -3.89 -2.28
C VAL A 65 5.19 -5.21 -1.72
N GLN A 66 4.77 -6.15 -2.57
CA GLN A 66 4.38 -7.50 -2.13
C GLN A 66 5.54 -8.21 -1.43
N GLN A 67 6.74 -8.14 -2.01
CA GLN A 67 7.93 -8.67 -1.37
C GLN A 67 8.17 -8.00 -0.01
N ILE A 68 8.16 -6.67 0.06
CA ILE A 68 8.39 -5.92 1.30
C ILE A 68 7.36 -6.27 2.38
N ARG A 69 6.08 -6.36 2.03
CA ARG A 69 4.99 -6.76 2.96
C ARG A 69 5.14 -8.19 3.50
N ALA A 70 5.88 -9.06 2.83
CA ALA A 70 6.15 -10.42 3.31
C ALA A 70 7.20 -10.49 4.43
N ARG A 71 7.87 -9.36 4.74
CA ARG A 71 8.84 -9.27 5.85
C ARG A 71 8.13 -8.89 7.15
N PRO A 72 8.72 -9.21 8.32
CA PRO A 72 8.13 -8.92 9.63
C PRO A 72 8.26 -7.44 10.00
N LEU A 73 7.62 -6.57 9.22
CA LEU A 73 7.60 -5.12 9.46
C LEU A 73 6.61 -4.78 10.58
N ALA A 74 6.98 -3.82 11.42
CA ALA A 74 6.08 -3.26 12.41
C ALA A 74 4.89 -2.54 11.74
N LYS A 75 5.15 -1.83 10.63
CA LYS A 75 4.14 -1.14 9.84
C LYS A 75 4.30 -1.47 8.36
N PRO A 76 3.74 -2.61 7.89
CA PRO A 76 3.74 -2.94 6.48
C PRO A 76 3.10 -1.81 5.66
N PRO A 77 3.68 -1.41 4.52
CA PRO A 77 3.19 -0.27 3.75
C PRO A 77 1.80 -0.55 3.18
N GLY A 78 0.92 0.45 3.24
CA GLY A 78 -0.41 0.37 2.65
C GLY A 78 -0.41 0.60 1.14
N ILE A 79 -1.60 0.65 0.57
CA ILE A 79 -1.80 0.96 -0.86
C ILE A 79 -1.50 2.43 -1.15
N ALA A 80 -1.79 3.33 -0.20
CA ALA A 80 -1.49 4.75 -0.35
C ALA A 80 0.02 4.98 -0.48
N GLU A 81 0.81 4.37 0.42
CA GLU A 81 2.28 4.44 0.36
C GLU A 81 2.85 3.85 -0.93
N ALA A 82 2.28 2.75 -1.45
CA ALA A 82 2.69 2.17 -2.72
C ALA A 82 2.46 3.14 -3.90
N VAL A 83 1.30 3.79 -3.94
CA VAL A 83 0.98 4.83 -4.94
C VAL A 83 1.94 6.01 -4.84
N GLU A 84 2.18 6.51 -3.63
CA GLU A 84 3.09 7.63 -3.39
C GLU A 84 4.53 7.28 -3.80
N TRP A 85 5.00 6.07 -3.51
CA TRP A 85 6.33 5.60 -3.89
C TRP A 85 6.49 5.53 -5.41
N ALA A 86 5.48 5.02 -6.13
CA ALA A 86 5.45 5.00 -7.59
C ALA A 86 5.57 6.41 -8.20
N ASN A 87 4.85 7.38 -7.62
CA ASN A 87 4.90 8.78 -8.04
C ASN A 87 6.27 9.40 -7.80
N ALA A 88 6.77 9.29 -6.57
CA ALA A 88 8.05 9.86 -6.17
C ALA A 88 9.18 9.34 -7.06
N ALA A 89 9.14 8.04 -7.35
CA ALA A 89 10.17 7.43 -8.16
C ALA A 89 10.03 7.77 -9.66
N THR A 90 8.82 7.92 -10.17
CA THR A 90 8.57 8.47 -11.53
C THR A 90 9.09 9.90 -11.66
N ILE A 91 8.94 10.72 -10.61
CA ILE A 91 9.48 12.09 -10.60
C ILE A 91 11.00 12.08 -10.62
N LEU A 92 11.64 11.23 -9.81
CA LEU A 92 13.10 11.11 -9.78
C LEU A 92 13.66 10.56 -11.10
N GLU A 93 12.96 9.64 -11.75
CA GLU A 93 13.33 9.08 -13.05
C GLU A 93 13.31 10.15 -14.15
N LYS A 94 12.23 10.93 -14.24
CA LYS A 94 12.15 12.10 -15.12
C LYS A 94 13.18 13.19 -14.79
N GLY A 95 13.62 13.25 -13.53
CA GLY A 95 14.70 14.12 -13.06
C GLY A 95 16.12 13.61 -13.35
N GLY A 96 16.25 12.48 -14.06
CA GLY A 96 17.54 11.92 -14.49
C GLY A 96 18.13 10.85 -13.56
N SER A 97 17.40 10.38 -12.55
CA SER A 97 17.81 9.24 -11.72
C SER A 97 17.36 7.95 -12.40
N PRO A 98 18.23 7.16 -13.04
CA PRO A 98 17.77 5.97 -13.75
C PRO A 98 17.19 4.95 -12.78
N TRP A 99 16.44 4.02 -13.36
CA TRP A 99 16.08 2.79 -12.70
C TRP A 99 17.33 1.90 -12.46
N PRO A 100 17.47 1.18 -11.33
CA PRO A 100 16.59 1.10 -10.14
C PRO A 100 16.76 2.22 -9.10
N GLU A 101 17.69 3.15 -9.33
CA GLU A 101 18.11 4.14 -8.33
C GLU A 101 16.99 5.10 -7.92
N ALA A 102 16.13 5.51 -8.86
CA ALA A 102 14.98 6.37 -8.55
C ALA A 102 14.09 5.80 -7.43
N PHE A 103 13.76 4.50 -7.43
CA PHE A 103 12.90 3.96 -6.37
C PHE A 103 13.68 3.71 -5.09
N ARG A 104 14.96 3.30 -5.16
CA ARG A 104 15.80 3.19 -3.95
C ARG A 104 15.84 4.52 -3.22
N ARG A 105 16.04 5.63 -3.93
CA ARG A 105 16.05 6.98 -3.37
C ARG A 105 14.70 7.42 -2.80
N ALA A 106 13.60 6.92 -3.38
CA ALA A 106 12.25 7.23 -2.91
C ALA A 106 11.73 6.29 -1.80
N ILE A 107 12.51 5.32 -1.33
CA ILE A 107 12.02 4.27 -0.41
C ILE A 107 11.42 4.82 0.90
N GLY A 108 11.88 5.98 1.37
CA GLY A 108 11.32 6.66 2.56
C GLY A 108 9.86 7.10 2.41
N VAL A 109 9.33 7.13 1.18
CA VAL A 109 7.90 7.36 0.92
C VAL A 109 7.09 6.11 1.28
N LEU A 110 7.65 4.93 1.00
CA LEU A 110 7.01 3.65 1.26
C LEU A 110 7.14 3.26 2.74
N ILE A 111 8.35 3.35 3.29
CA ILE A 111 8.69 2.91 4.64
C ILE A 111 9.08 4.14 5.47
N LYS A 112 8.25 4.47 6.46
CA LYS A 112 8.38 5.69 7.28
C LYS A 112 8.97 5.44 8.66
N ASP A 113 9.08 4.17 9.05
CA ASP A 113 9.62 3.74 10.34
C ASP A 113 11.10 3.38 10.19
N GLU A 114 11.95 3.88 11.09
CA GLU A 114 13.41 3.73 10.99
C GLU A 114 13.86 2.28 11.24
N GLU A 115 13.17 1.55 12.12
CA GLU A 115 13.45 0.15 12.40
C GLU A 115 13.09 -0.71 11.18
N ASP A 116 11.92 -0.48 10.58
CA ASP A 116 11.49 -1.15 9.35
C ASP A 116 12.43 -0.83 8.17
N MET A 117 12.90 0.42 8.06
CA MET A 117 13.86 0.82 7.03
C MET A 117 15.19 0.09 7.20
N SER A 118 15.70 0.05 8.42
CA SER A 118 16.95 -0.64 8.75
C SER A 118 16.85 -2.15 8.50
N ALA A 119 15.68 -2.75 8.77
CA ALA A 119 15.42 -4.16 8.51
C ALA A 119 15.40 -4.50 7.01
N ILE A 120 14.86 -3.61 6.16
CA ILE A 120 14.75 -3.82 4.71
C ILE A 120 16.02 -3.43 3.94
N ALA A 121 16.81 -2.48 4.45
CA ALA A 121 17.97 -1.93 3.75
C ALA A 121 18.93 -2.98 3.15
N PRO A 122 19.28 -4.09 3.84
CA PRO A 122 20.16 -5.12 3.29
C PRO A 122 19.59 -5.86 2.06
N GLU A 123 18.26 -5.98 1.97
CA GLU A 123 17.57 -6.70 0.90
C GLU A 123 17.03 -5.76 -0.20
N LEU A 124 16.95 -4.46 0.06
CA LEU A 124 16.29 -3.49 -0.81
C LEU A 124 16.82 -3.53 -2.25
N GLY A 125 18.14 -3.62 -2.42
CA GLY A 125 18.77 -3.71 -3.74
C GLY A 125 18.23 -4.90 -4.55
N ARG A 126 18.25 -6.09 -3.93
CA ARG A 126 17.75 -7.33 -4.52
C ARG A 126 16.25 -7.26 -4.82
N ILE A 127 15.44 -6.77 -3.87
CA ILE A 127 13.98 -6.66 -4.05
C ILE A 127 13.64 -5.78 -5.25
N VAL A 128 14.32 -4.63 -5.40
CA VAL A 128 14.06 -3.70 -6.50
C VAL A 128 14.55 -4.26 -7.84
N GLU A 129 15.67 -4.99 -7.85
CA GLU A 129 16.19 -5.65 -9.04
C GLU A 129 15.31 -6.81 -9.51
N GLU A 130 14.80 -7.63 -8.60
CA GLU A 130 13.86 -8.71 -8.92
C GLU A 130 12.52 -8.18 -9.41
N ALA A 131 12.08 -7.01 -8.91
CA ALA A 131 10.84 -6.40 -9.33
C ALA A 131 10.82 -5.92 -10.79
N LEU A 132 11.99 -5.85 -11.44
CA LEU A 132 12.14 -5.55 -12.86
C LEU A 132 12.01 -6.75 -13.79
N ALA A 133 12.31 -7.93 -13.27
CA ALA A 133 12.37 -9.16 -14.05
C ALA A 133 10.95 -9.63 -14.40
#